data_AF-A0A2Z6NWH4-F1
#
_entry.id   AF-A0A2Z6NWH4-F1
#
_cell.length_a   1.000
_cell.length_b   1.000
_cell.length_c   1.000
_cell.angle_alpha   90.00
_cell.angle_beta   90.00
_cell.angle_gamma   90.00
#
_symmetry.space_group_name_H-M   'P 1'
#
loop_
_entity.id
_entity.type
_entity.pdbx_description
1 polymer ?
#
loop_
_entity_poly.entity_id
_entity_poly.type
_entity_poly.pdbx_seq_one_letter_code
_entity_poly.pdbx_strand_id
1 'polypeptide(L)'
;MDKELSSTTPAATHRSSDDVNFADTVFGFWEEFQDSSENSSNSGNDEEIHEDDEEEDEDDNNICTLEKDNCFWEEQDQLLKTTLCRSSSRESKIRQATMEAMRELNMSKMLCLCQRPVVTEFMSCRNCLRREICDRLSNLGFNSQICKSKWRSSSEIPSGEHTYLEVTENSSNTKRGVIKVIIELNFRGEFEMARGNKEYNQLVKRLPEIFVGKAERLRVLVKIMCSAAKKCMKEKKLHLGPWRKQKYMQAKWDGKCDRSILEPILPKVYSTSRAIRPKASMLT
;
A
#
# COMPACT_ATOMS: atom_id res chain seq x y z
N MET A 1 -77.13 5.10 13.89
CA MET A 1 -76.03 5.14 12.93
C MET A 1 -74.84 5.80 13.60
N ASP A 2 -74.21 4.97 14.43
CA ASP A 2 -72.78 4.69 14.48
C ASP A 2 -71.80 5.76 14.96
N LYS A 3 -71.40 5.55 16.23
CA LYS A 3 -70.13 5.94 16.87
C LYS A 3 -68.96 5.27 16.15
N GLU A 4 -67.85 5.97 15.98
CA GLU A 4 -66.54 5.34 15.87
C GLU A 4 -65.60 5.80 16.99
N LEU A 5 -65.01 4.80 17.64
CA LEU A 5 -64.06 4.88 18.73
C LEU A 5 -62.67 5.27 18.23
N SER A 6 -62.02 6.18 18.95
CA SER A 6 -60.57 6.31 18.96
C SER A 6 -59.91 5.08 19.57
N SER A 7 -58.88 4.55 18.90
CA SER A 7 -57.94 3.59 19.47
C SER A 7 -56.52 4.18 19.44
N THR A 8 -55.91 4.15 20.61
CA THR A 8 -54.51 4.52 20.89
C THR A 8 -53.69 3.25 21.04
N THR A 9 -52.48 3.19 20.50
CA THR A 9 -51.35 2.33 20.96
C THR A 9 -50.02 2.82 20.32
N PRO A 10 -48.83 2.52 20.90
CA PRO A 10 -47.73 3.48 20.99
C PRO A 10 -46.39 3.05 20.33
N ALA A 11 -45.48 4.04 20.29
CA ALA A 11 -44.01 3.99 20.35
C ALA A 11 -43.19 2.98 19.51
N ALA A 12 -42.30 3.52 18.66
CA ALA A 12 -41.01 2.88 18.35
C ALA A 12 -39.92 3.95 18.18
N THR A 13 -39.11 4.10 19.23
CA THR A 13 -37.87 4.87 19.28
C THR A 13 -36.87 4.24 18.32
N HIS A 14 -36.55 4.90 17.21
CA HIS A 14 -35.44 4.48 16.36
C HIS A 14 -34.12 4.79 17.09
N ARG A 15 -33.53 3.74 17.67
CA ARG A 15 -32.16 3.78 18.19
C ARG A 15 -31.21 4.10 17.05
N SER A 16 -30.39 5.13 17.27
CA SER A 16 -29.13 5.35 16.57
C SER A 16 -28.30 4.08 16.70
N SER A 17 -28.08 3.38 15.60
CA SER A 17 -27.03 2.37 15.53
C SER A 17 -25.74 3.15 15.30
N ASP A 18 -24.96 3.32 16.35
CA ASP A 18 -23.58 3.76 16.24
C ASP A 18 -22.82 2.65 15.50
N ASP A 19 -22.67 2.82 14.18
CA ASP A 19 -21.85 1.95 13.35
C ASP A 19 -20.39 2.16 13.75
N VAL A 20 -19.91 1.30 14.65
CA VAL A 20 -18.50 1.15 15.00
C VAL A 20 -17.71 0.84 13.73
N ASN A 21 -16.76 1.73 13.42
CA ASN A 21 -15.86 1.59 12.29
C ASN A 21 -15.01 0.31 12.46
N PHE A 22 -15.13 -0.65 11.54
CA PHE A 22 -14.41 -1.94 11.60
C PHE A 22 -12.88 -1.80 11.61
N ALA A 23 -12.35 -0.64 11.20
CA ALA A 23 -10.95 -0.33 11.41
C ALA A 23 -10.62 -0.23 12.92
N ASP A 24 -11.49 0.28 13.79
CA ASP A 24 -11.15 0.39 15.21
C ASP A 24 -11.09 -0.99 15.90
N THR A 25 -11.93 -1.96 15.51
CA THR A 25 -11.92 -3.31 16.09
C THR A 25 -10.69 -4.13 15.68
N VAL A 26 -10.17 -3.92 14.46
CA VAL A 26 -8.96 -4.61 13.98
C VAL A 26 -7.68 -3.93 14.48
N PHE A 27 -7.75 -2.66 14.90
CA PHE A 27 -6.57 -1.90 15.32
C PHE A 27 -6.33 -1.93 16.84
N GLY A 28 -7.36 -2.09 17.67
CA GLY A 28 -7.20 -2.13 19.14
C GLY A 28 -6.41 -3.34 19.67
N PHE A 29 -6.38 -4.46 18.95
CA PHE A 29 -5.68 -5.68 19.38
C PHE A 29 -4.14 -5.59 19.23
N TRP A 30 -3.62 -4.63 18.46
CA TRP A 30 -2.23 -4.65 18.00
C TRP A 30 -1.31 -3.61 18.65
N GLU A 31 -1.82 -2.73 19.52
CA GLU A 31 -1.02 -1.69 20.20
C GLU A 31 -0.42 -2.15 21.54
N GLU A 32 -0.85 -3.30 22.07
CA GLU A 32 -0.48 -3.77 23.42
C GLU A 32 0.82 -4.59 23.49
N PHE A 33 1.41 -4.99 22.35
CA PHE A 33 2.64 -5.81 22.32
C PHE A 33 3.95 -5.03 22.19
N GLN A 34 3.94 -3.70 22.39
CA GLN A 34 5.11 -2.85 22.13
C GLN A 34 5.82 -2.25 23.35
N ASP A 35 5.44 -2.57 24.60
CA ASP A 35 6.18 -2.12 25.78
C ASP A 35 6.36 -3.22 26.85
N SER A 36 7.46 -3.96 26.72
CA SER A 36 8.17 -4.66 27.80
C SER A 36 9.34 -5.43 27.16
N SER A 37 10.62 -5.31 27.51
CA SER A 37 11.32 -4.54 28.52
C SER A 37 12.82 -4.75 28.24
N GLU A 38 13.62 -3.69 28.16
CA GLU A 38 15.06 -3.75 28.43
C GLU A 38 15.28 -3.09 29.80
N ASN A 39 15.84 -3.84 30.76
CA ASN A 39 16.84 -3.29 31.67
C ASN A 39 17.64 -4.41 32.35
N SER A 40 18.97 -4.26 32.25
CA SER A 40 20.00 -5.06 32.90
C SER A 40 20.24 -4.56 34.32
N SER A 41 20.63 -5.45 35.23
CA SER A 41 21.53 -5.13 36.36
C SER A 41 22.25 -6.39 36.88
N ASN A 42 23.57 -6.30 36.96
CA ASN A 42 24.52 -7.26 37.51
C ASN A 42 24.68 -7.10 39.03
N SER A 43 24.91 -8.21 39.74
CA SER A 43 25.59 -8.38 41.05
C SER A 43 25.44 -9.87 41.42
N GLY A 44 26.37 -10.69 41.90
CA GLY A 44 27.74 -10.59 42.40
C GLY A 44 27.94 -11.71 43.45
N ASN A 45 28.80 -12.69 43.13
CA ASN A 45 29.55 -13.69 43.93
C ASN A 45 28.91 -14.92 44.65
N ASP A 46 29.56 -16.07 44.38
CA ASP A 46 30.03 -17.23 45.19
C ASP A 46 29.14 -17.91 46.26
N GLU A 47 28.85 -19.23 46.11
CA GLU A 47 29.64 -20.35 46.69
C GLU A 47 29.05 -21.76 46.36
N GLU A 48 29.99 -22.69 46.17
CA GLU A 48 30.07 -24.17 46.12
C GLU A 48 28.87 -25.16 46.13
N ILE A 49 28.98 -26.08 45.16
CA ILE A 49 28.75 -27.56 45.13
C ILE A 49 27.34 -28.12 45.43
N HIS A 50 26.72 -28.67 44.38
CA HIS A 50 26.02 -29.96 44.41
C HIS A 50 26.12 -30.62 43.01
N GLU A 51 26.75 -31.80 42.96
CA GLU A 51 26.63 -32.74 41.83
C GLU A 51 25.28 -33.41 41.96
N ASP A 52 24.35 -33.10 41.06
CA ASP A 52 23.21 -33.96 40.74
C ASP A 52 22.97 -33.87 39.22
N ASP A 53 23.03 -35.03 38.58
CA ASP A 53 22.75 -35.26 37.17
C ASP A 53 21.29 -34.88 36.85
N GLU A 54 21.08 -33.81 36.10
CA GLU A 54 19.86 -33.57 35.32
C GLU A 54 20.26 -33.28 33.87
N GLU A 55 20.34 -34.34 33.06
CA GLU A 55 20.31 -34.22 31.60
C GLU A 55 18.86 -33.96 31.13
N GLU A 56 18.76 -33.14 30.08
CA GLU A 56 17.62 -32.95 29.16
C GLU A 56 16.44 -32.05 29.59
N ASP A 57 16.52 -30.75 29.25
CA ASP A 57 15.35 -29.89 28.98
C ASP A 57 15.61 -28.81 27.90
N GLU A 58 16.60 -29.01 27.01
CA GLU A 58 16.86 -28.09 25.89
C GLU A 58 15.90 -28.28 24.69
N ASP A 59 15.18 -29.41 24.63
CA ASP A 59 14.33 -29.74 23.48
C ASP A 59 12.95 -29.05 23.52
N ASP A 60 12.39 -28.85 24.72
CA ASP A 60 11.06 -28.24 24.92
C ASP A 60 11.02 -26.74 24.56
N ASN A 61 12.12 -26.02 24.76
CA ASN A 61 12.24 -24.62 24.35
C ASN A 61 12.41 -24.45 22.84
N ASN A 62 13.04 -25.42 22.17
CA ASN A 62 13.25 -25.40 20.72
C ASN A 62 11.96 -25.76 19.98
N ILE A 63 11.25 -26.81 20.40
CA ILE A 63 9.97 -27.21 19.79
C ILE A 63 8.92 -26.10 19.93
N CYS A 64 8.81 -25.47 21.10
CA CYS A 64 7.91 -24.35 21.35
C CYS A 64 8.23 -23.13 20.46
N THR A 65 9.51 -22.88 20.17
CA THR A 65 9.94 -21.79 19.28
C THR A 65 9.61 -22.11 17.81
N LEU A 66 9.84 -23.35 17.38
CA LEU A 66 9.52 -23.82 16.02
C LEU A 66 8.01 -23.79 15.73
N GLU A 67 7.18 -24.20 16.70
CA GLU A 67 5.72 -24.15 16.57
C GLU A 67 5.19 -22.71 16.45
N LYS A 68 5.72 -21.79 17.28
CA LYS A 68 5.39 -20.35 17.18
C LYS A 68 5.81 -19.75 15.84
N ASP A 69 6.94 -20.19 15.29
CA ASP A 69 7.42 -19.74 13.99
C ASP A 69 6.52 -20.23 12.86
N ASN A 70 6.13 -21.51 12.88
CA ASN A 70 5.17 -22.07 11.93
C ASN A 70 3.81 -21.38 12.01
N CYS A 71 3.27 -21.19 13.21
CA CYS A 71 1.99 -20.51 13.44
C CYS A 71 2.00 -19.09 12.85
N PHE A 72 3.09 -18.35 13.04
CA PHE A 72 3.22 -17.02 12.43
C PHE A 72 3.15 -17.08 10.89
N TRP A 73 3.91 -17.98 10.26
CA TRP A 73 3.96 -18.05 8.80
C TRP A 73 2.62 -18.46 8.19
N GLU A 74 1.90 -19.37 8.85
CA GLU A 74 0.53 -19.76 8.48
C GLU A 74 -0.45 -18.60 8.62
N GLU A 75 -0.39 -17.86 9.74
CA GLU A 75 -1.22 -16.68 9.96
C GLU A 75 -0.97 -15.62 8.88
N GLN A 76 0.28 -15.30 8.58
CA GLN A 76 0.63 -14.33 7.53
C GLN A 76 0.12 -14.79 6.15
N ASP A 77 0.22 -16.09 5.85
CA ASP A 77 -0.27 -16.64 4.58
C ASP A 77 -1.80 -16.56 4.47
N GLN A 78 -2.52 -16.90 5.54
CA GLN A 78 -3.98 -16.78 5.58
C GLN A 78 -4.43 -15.31 5.49
N LEU A 79 -3.78 -14.42 6.23
CA LEU A 79 -4.06 -12.98 6.18
C LEU A 79 -3.77 -12.40 4.79
N LEU A 80 -2.71 -12.86 4.14
CA LEU A 80 -2.39 -12.46 2.78
C LEU A 80 -3.47 -12.92 1.79
N LYS A 81 -3.85 -14.20 1.83
CA LYS A 81 -4.89 -14.77 0.95
C LYS A 81 -6.24 -14.08 1.12
N THR A 82 -6.67 -13.90 2.37
CA THR A 82 -7.94 -13.22 2.68
C THR A 82 -7.92 -11.76 2.24
N THR A 83 -6.79 -11.07 2.38
CA THR A 83 -6.68 -9.69 1.91
C THR A 83 -6.70 -9.61 0.39
N LEU A 84 -6.05 -10.54 -0.32
CA LEU A 84 -6.03 -10.59 -1.78
C LEU A 84 -7.39 -10.93 -2.41
N CYS A 85 -8.19 -11.80 -1.77
CA CYS A 85 -9.50 -12.21 -2.31
C CYS A 85 -10.57 -11.11 -2.23
N ARG A 86 -10.42 -10.16 -1.30
CA ARG A 86 -11.37 -9.05 -1.08
C ARG A 86 -11.30 -8.01 -2.19
N SER A 87 -12.02 -8.21 -3.31
CA SER A 87 -12.09 -7.28 -4.44
C SER A 87 -13.52 -6.83 -4.75
N SER A 88 -13.70 -5.54 -4.99
CA SER A 88 -14.95 -4.98 -5.52
C SER A 88 -15.08 -5.22 -7.03
N SER A 89 -16.30 -5.09 -7.56
CA SER A 89 -16.59 -5.18 -8.99
C SER A 89 -15.82 -4.14 -9.81
N ARG A 90 -15.65 -2.93 -9.28
CA ARG A 90 -14.87 -1.86 -9.91
C ARG A 90 -13.38 -2.22 -10.00
N GLU A 91 -12.79 -2.70 -8.91
CA GLU A 91 -11.40 -3.18 -8.92
C GLU A 91 -11.21 -4.32 -9.94
N SER A 92 -12.19 -5.22 -10.08
CA SER A 92 -12.15 -6.27 -11.09
C SER A 92 -12.16 -5.74 -12.52
N LYS A 93 -13.02 -4.75 -12.83
CA LYS A 93 -13.06 -4.11 -14.16
C LYS A 93 -11.74 -3.39 -14.49
N ILE A 94 -11.22 -2.61 -13.54
CA ILE A 94 -9.94 -1.91 -13.71
C ILE A 94 -8.80 -2.92 -13.91
N ARG A 95 -8.80 -4.02 -13.14
CA ARG A 95 -7.80 -5.08 -13.26
C ARG A 95 -7.84 -5.76 -14.61
N GLN A 96 -9.04 -6.10 -15.10
CA GLN A 96 -9.21 -6.70 -16.42
C GLN A 96 -8.67 -5.76 -17.51
N ALA A 97 -9.10 -4.49 -17.51
CA ALA A 97 -8.64 -3.50 -18.49
C ALA A 97 -7.11 -3.28 -18.44
N THR A 98 -6.53 -3.23 -17.24
CA THR A 98 -5.07 -3.08 -17.06
C THR A 98 -4.32 -4.30 -17.60
N MET A 99 -4.81 -5.51 -17.31
CA MET A 99 -4.18 -6.74 -17.78
C MET A 99 -4.30 -6.93 -19.29
N GLU A 100 -5.43 -6.56 -19.87
CA GLU A 100 -5.64 -6.57 -21.32
C GLU A 100 -4.70 -5.58 -22.02
N ALA A 101 -4.62 -4.34 -21.53
CA ALA A 101 -3.66 -3.35 -22.02
C ALA A 101 -2.21 -3.87 -21.94
N MET A 102 -1.81 -4.45 -20.80
CA MET A 102 -0.48 -5.04 -20.65
C MET A 102 -0.20 -6.17 -21.64
N ARG A 103 -1.18 -7.04 -21.88
CA ARG A 103 -1.06 -8.16 -22.84
C ARG A 103 -0.87 -7.63 -24.26
N GLU A 104 -1.68 -6.67 -24.68
CA GLU A 104 -1.59 -6.07 -26.02
C GLU A 104 -0.26 -5.37 -26.25
N LEU A 105 0.24 -4.61 -25.27
CA LEU A 105 1.52 -3.91 -25.39
C LEU A 105 2.71 -4.87 -25.50
N ASN A 106 2.64 -6.01 -24.79
CA ASN A 106 3.63 -7.06 -24.92
C ASN A 106 3.57 -7.75 -26.28
N MET A 107 2.37 -7.99 -26.84
CA MET A 107 2.21 -8.60 -28.16
C MET A 107 2.65 -7.66 -29.30
N SER A 108 2.25 -6.39 -29.24
CA SER A 108 2.56 -5.39 -30.27
C SER A 108 3.99 -4.84 -30.20
N LYS A 109 4.81 -5.30 -29.25
CA LYS A 109 6.18 -4.80 -29.00
C LYS A 109 6.24 -3.27 -29.02
N MET A 110 5.47 -2.65 -28.11
CA MET A 110 5.37 -1.20 -28.03
C MET A 110 6.74 -0.52 -28.04
N LEU A 111 6.96 0.39 -28.99
CA LEU A 111 8.20 1.16 -29.08
C LEU A 111 8.14 2.38 -28.14
N CYS A 112 9.26 2.70 -27.48
CA CYS A 112 9.34 3.89 -26.64
C CYS A 112 9.39 5.17 -27.48
N LEU A 113 8.42 6.08 -27.32
CA LEU A 113 8.47 7.42 -27.92
C LEU A 113 9.39 8.40 -27.18
N CYS A 114 10.17 7.91 -26.20
CA CYS A 114 10.88 8.74 -25.23
C CYS A 114 12.22 9.31 -25.72
N GLN A 115 12.64 9.08 -26.97
CA GLN A 115 13.96 9.45 -27.55
C GLN A 115 15.20 9.07 -26.71
N ARG A 116 15.02 8.29 -25.63
CA ARG A 116 16.12 7.76 -24.83
C ARG A 116 16.54 6.43 -25.45
N PRO A 117 17.84 6.19 -25.71
CA PRO A 117 18.30 4.88 -26.14
C PRO A 117 17.92 3.88 -25.05
N VAL A 118 16.99 2.99 -25.35
CA VAL A 118 16.69 1.86 -24.48
C VAL A 118 17.81 0.84 -24.70
N VAL A 119 18.41 0.37 -23.61
CA VAL A 119 19.56 -0.55 -23.58
C VAL A 119 19.22 -1.94 -24.16
N THR A 120 17.96 -2.18 -24.50
CA THR A 120 17.46 -3.41 -25.10
C THR A 120 16.47 -3.06 -26.21
N GLU A 121 16.68 -3.59 -27.41
CA GLU A 121 15.96 -3.23 -28.65
C GLU A 121 14.45 -3.57 -28.64
N PHE A 122 13.89 -4.06 -27.53
CA PHE A 122 12.55 -4.66 -27.50
C PHE A 122 11.69 -4.37 -26.26
N MET A 123 12.06 -3.41 -25.39
CA MET A 123 11.20 -3.05 -24.24
C MET A 123 10.92 -1.54 -24.17
N SER A 124 9.64 -1.17 -24.06
CA SER A 124 9.26 0.21 -23.76
C SER A 124 9.76 0.61 -22.36
N CYS A 125 10.21 1.86 -22.19
CA CYS A 125 10.63 2.32 -20.87
C CYS A 125 9.43 2.36 -19.91
N ARG A 126 9.68 2.18 -18.61
CA ARG A 126 8.65 2.16 -17.56
C ARG A 126 7.72 3.40 -17.55
N ASN A 127 8.20 4.55 -17.99
CA ASN A 127 7.39 5.78 -18.05
C ASN A 127 6.45 5.81 -19.26
N CYS A 128 6.88 5.27 -20.42
CA CYS A 128 6.00 5.15 -21.57
C CYS A 128 4.96 4.05 -21.35
N LEU A 129 5.35 2.94 -20.73
CA LEU A 129 4.41 1.89 -20.34
C LEU A 129 3.28 2.43 -19.45
N ARG A 130 3.62 3.19 -18.39
CA ARG A 130 2.60 3.80 -17.51
C ARG A 130 1.68 4.78 -18.25
N ARG A 131 2.24 5.61 -19.14
CA ARG A 131 1.46 6.56 -19.97
C ARG A 131 0.46 5.85 -20.85
N GLU A 132 0.92 4.86 -21.60
CA GLU A 132 0.06 4.09 -22.49
C GLU A 132 -1.07 3.36 -21.76
N ILE A 133 -0.78 2.76 -20.60
CA ILE A 133 -1.81 2.12 -19.77
C ILE A 133 -2.79 3.17 -19.24
N CYS A 134 -2.29 4.32 -18.77
CA CYS A 134 -3.13 5.42 -18.32
C CYS A 134 -4.06 5.92 -19.43
N ASP A 135 -3.55 6.12 -20.63
CA ASP A 135 -4.31 6.60 -21.78
C ASP A 135 -5.38 5.57 -22.21
N ARG A 136 -5.04 4.28 -22.23
CA ARG A 136 -6.00 3.20 -22.52
C ARG A 136 -7.12 3.11 -21.48
N LEU A 137 -6.78 3.20 -20.19
CA LEU A 137 -7.79 3.24 -19.13
C LEU A 137 -8.69 4.48 -19.26
N SER A 138 -8.12 5.64 -19.60
CA SER A 138 -8.87 6.87 -19.84
C SER A 138 -9.81 6.74 -21.04
N ASN A 139 -9.36 6.13 -22.13
CA ASN A 139 -10.18 5.86 -23.32
C ASN A 139 -11.34 4.89 -23.05
N LEU A 140 -11.18 3.99 -22.07
CA LEU A 140 -12.25 3.12 -21.56
C LEU A 140 -13.20 3.83 -20.58
N GLY A 141 -12.99 5.13 -20.32
CA GLY A 141 -13.84 5.94 -19.45
C GLY A 141 -13.46 5.90 -17.96
N PHE A 142 -12.30 5.33 -17.59
CA PHE A 142 -11.81 5.44 -16.22
C PHE A 142 -11.14 6.80 -16.01
N ASN A 143 -11.37 7.42 -14.84
CA ASN A 143 -10.63 8.62 -14.44
C ASN A 143 -9.25 8.22 -13.89
N SER A 144 -8.35 7.82 -14.80
CA SER A 144 -6.98 7.39 -14.53
C SER A 144 -5.98 8.53 -14.58
N GLN A 145 -4.96 8.45 -13.75
CA GLN A 145 -3.84 9.39 -13.70
C GLN A 145 -2.55 8.69 -13.26
N ILE A 146 -1.40 9.23 -13.68
CA ILE A 146 -0.09 8.85 -13.17
C ILE A 146 0.21 9.69 -11.94
N CYS A 147 0.51 9.03 -10.83
CA CYS A 147 0.81 9.69 -9.57
C CYS A 147 2.26 9.47 -9.18
N LYS A 148 2.88 10.55 -8.68
CA LYS A 148 4.24 10.53 -8.16
C LYS A 148 4.22 10.87 -6.68
N SER A 149 4.44 9.86 -5.83
CA SER A 149 4.68 10.08 -4.40
C SER A 149 6.11 10.56 -4.18
N LYS A 150 6.28 11.53 -3.30
CA LYS A 150 7.59 12.01 -2.83
C LYS A 150 7.51 12.23 -1.33
N TRP A 151 8.50 11.72 -0.59
CA TRP A 151 8.61 11.92 0.84
C TRP A 151 10.02 12.36 1.22
N ARG A 152 10.10 13.22 2.23
CA ARG A 152 11.37 13.68 2.80
C ARG A 152 11.93 12.62 3.74
N SER A 153 13.23 12.71 4.00
CA SER A 153 13.86 11.90 5.03
C SER A 153 13.31 12.28 6.40
N SER A 154 13.31 11.30 7.29
CA SER A 154 13.02 11.43 8.72
C SER A 154 14.04 10.61 9.51
N SER A 155 13.93 10.58 10.84
CA SER A 155 14.74 9.70 11.70
C SER A 155 14.57 8.22 11.37
N GLU A 156 13.41 7.81 10.86
CA GLU A 156 13.08 6.39 10.65
C GLU A 156 13.29 5.90 9.22
N ILE A 157 13.14 6.79 8.24
CA ILE A 157 13.15 6.44 6.82
C ILE A 157 13.90 7.49 5.98
N PRO A 158 14.70 7.07 4.97
CA PRO A 158 15.31 8.00 4.03
C PRO A 158 14.26 8.61 3.08
N SER A 159 14.62 9.73 2.45
CA SER A 159 13.80 10.33 1.40
C SER A 159 13.66 9.39 0.20
N GLY A 160 12.57 9.54 -0.54
CA GLY A 160 12.37 8.76 -1.75
C GLY A 160 11.23 9.30 -2.60
N GLU A 161 11.07 8.68 -3.76
CA GLU A 161 9.97 8.93 -4.67
C GLU A 161 9.51 7.62 -5.30
N HIS A 162 8.23 7.56 -5.66
CA HIS A 162 7.64 6.41 -6.31
C HIS A 162 6.58 6.85 -7.31
N THR A 163 6.47 6.14 -8.44
CA THR A 163 5.48 6.45 -9.48
C THR A 163 4.57 5.26 -9.71
N TYR A 164 3.27 5.51 -9.58
CA TYR A 164 2.21 4.51 -9.70
C TYR A 164 1.03 5.08 -10.51
N LEU A 165 0.03 4.26 -10.79
CA LEU A 165 -1.19 4.66 -11.47
C LEU A 165 -2.35 4.71 -10.47
N GLU A 166 -3.25 5.67 -10.58
CA GLU A 166 -4.42 5.82 -9.72
C GLU A 166 -5.67 5.99 -10.59
N VAL A 167 -6.75 5.32 -10.23
CA VAL A 167 -8.09 5.55 -10.77
C VAL A 167 -8.96 6.09 -9.65
N THR A 168 -9.53 7.27 -9.86
CA THR A 168 -10.40 7.92 -8.86
C THR A 168 -11.86 7.83 -9.25
N GLU A 169 -12.73 7.82 -8.25
CA GLU A 169 -14.17 7.93 -8.43
C GLU A 169 -14.72 8.97 -7.45
N ASN A 170 -15.40 9.96 -7.99
CA ASN A 170 -16.18 10.88 -7.17
C ASN A 170 -17.42 10.11 -6.72
N SER A 171 -17.53 9.82 -5.42
CA SER A 171 -18.76 9.27 -4.89
C SER A 171 -19.88 10.29 -5.05
N SER A 172 -21.01 9.88 -5.61
CA SER A 172 -22.23 10.69 -5.64
C SER A 172 -22.77 11.01 -4.23
N ASN A 173 -22.32 10.25 -3.23
CA ASN A 173 -22.62 10.49 -1.83
C ASN A 173 -21.48 11.32 -1.21
N THR A 174 -21.74 12.61 -0.97
CA THR A 174 -20.80 13.58 -0.40
C THR A 174 -20.18 13.16 0.94
N LYS A 175 -20.75 12.17 1.64
CA LYS A 175 -20.21 11.65 2.90
C LYS A 175 -19.08 10.62 2.75
N ARG A 176 -18.94 9.96 1.60
CA ARG A 176 -18.02 8.80 1.43
C ARG A 176 -16.65 9.15 0.84
N GLY A 177 -16.39 10.42 0.53
CA GLY A 177 -15.12 10.88 -0.02
C GLY A 177 -14.81 10.31 -1.42
N VAL A 178 -13.62 10.63 -1.94
CA VAL A 178 -13.12 10.13 -3.21
C VAL A 178 -12.54 8.73 -3.01
N ILE A 179 -13.07 7.73 -3.71
CA ILE A 179 -12.54 6.36 -3.66
C ILE A 179 -11.35 6.29 -4.62
N LYS A 180 -10.21 5.83 -4.10
CA LYS A 180 -8.96 5.69 -4.84
C LYS A 180 -8.62 4.23 -5.06
N VAL A 181 -8.45 3.83 -6.31
CA VAL A 181 -7.93 2.52 -6.70
C VAL A 181 -6.52 2.71 -7.23
N ILE A 182 -5.56 2.06 -6.59
CA ILE A 182 -4.14 2.09 -6.94
C ILE A 182 -3.84 0.94 -7.88
N ILE A 183 -3.02 1.22 -8.89
CA ILE A 183 -2.49 0.28 -9.84
C ILE A 183 -0.96 0.33 -9.75
N GLU A 184 -0.36 -0.76 -9.27
CA GLU A 184 1.09 -0.97 -9.27
C GLU A 184 1.45 -2.06 -10.27
N LEU A 185 2.31 -1.75 -11.23
CA LEU A 185 2.60 -2.64 -12.36
C LEU A 185 3.69 -3.68 -12.05
N ASN A 186 4.45 -3.48 -10.97
CA ASN A 186 5.55 -4.35 -10.54
C ASN A 186 5.45 -4.62 -9.03
N PHE A 187 4.25 -4.97 -8.55
CA PHE A 187 3.95 -5.03 -7.12
C PHE A 187 4.75 -6.12 -6.41
N ARG A 188 4.84 -7.31 -7.00
CA ARG A 188 5.64 -8.42 -6.45
C ARG A 188 7.10 -8.02 -6.28
N GLY A 189 7.70 -7.39 -7.29
CA GLY A 189 9.09 -6.93 -7.25
C GLY A 189 9.39 -5.95 -6.12
N GLU A 190 8.39 -5.18 -5.65
CA GLU A 190 8.55 -4.29 -4.49
C GLU A 190 8.81 -5.02 -3.17
N PHE A 191 8.60 -6.35 -3.10
CA PHE A 191 8.81 -7.19 -1.91
C PHE A 191 9.86 -8.29 -2.12
N GLU A 192 10.38 -8.50 -3.32
CA GLU A 192 11.45 -9.47 -3.54
C GLU A 192 12.72 -9.11 -2.77
N MET A 193 13.31 -10.10 -2.10
CA MET A 193 14.52 -9.95 -1.30
C MET A 193 15.55 -11.01 -1.69
N ALA A 194 16.77 -10.59 -2.04
CA ALA A 194 17.86 -11.50 -2.38
C ALA A 194 18.17 -12.52 -1.28
N ARG A 195 17.93 -12.15 -0.01
CA ARG A 195 18.16 -13.00 1.16
C ARG A 195 16.86 -13.46 1.84
N GLY A 196 15.75 -13.61 1.13
CA GLY A 196 14.52 -14.20 1.70
C GLY A 196 14.70 -15.66 2.14
N ASN A 197 14.03 -16.08 3.22
CA ASN A 197 13.86 -17.49 3.59
C ASN A 197 12.75 -18.15 2.73
N LYS A 198 12.51 -19.45 2.92
CA LYS A 198 11.59 -20.21 2.06
C LYS A 198 10.15 -19.71 2.23
N GLU A 199 9.74 -19.44 3.46
CA GLU A 199 8.41 -19.04 3.90
C GLU A 199 8.06 -17.65 3.36
N TYR A 200 8.96 -16.68 3.53
CA TYR A 200 8.82 -15.34 2.96
C TYR A 200 8.73 -15.39 1.44
N ASN A 201 9.58 -16.18 0.79
CA ASN A 201 9.56 -16.31 -0.67
C ASN A 201 8.25 -16.95 -1.18
N GLN A 202 7.61 -17.83 -0.39
CA GLN A 202 6.28 -18.34 -0.73
C GLN A 202 5.22 -17.24 -0.65
N LEU A 203 5.25 -16.37 0.37
CA LEU A 203 4.35 -15.22 0.45
C LEU A 203 4.53 -14.28 -0.74
N VAL A 204 5.79 -13.95 -1.10
CA VAL A 204 6.09 -13.10 -2.27
C VAL A 204 5.55 -13.71 -3.57
N LYS A 205 5.70 -15.02 -3.77
CA LYS A 205 5.17 -15.72 -4.96
C LYS A 205 3.64 -15.66 -5.06
N ARG A 206 2.93 -15.50 -3.93
CA ARG A 206 1.46 -15.35 -3.91
C ARG A 206 1.00 -13.94 -4.29
N LEU A 207 1.87 -12.93 -4.17
CA LEU A 207 1.53 -11.57 -4.59
C LEU A 207 1.28 -11.52 -6.11
N PRO A 208 0.30 -10.73 -6.57
CA PRO A 208 0.13 -10.49 -7.99
C PRO A 208 1.28 -9.62 -8.52
N GLU A 209 1.67 -9.85 -9.77
CA GLU A 209 2.65 -8.99 -10.46
C GLU A 209 2.11 -7.57 -10.60
N ILE A 210 0.86 -7.47 -11.05
CA ILE A 210 0.12 -6.21 -11.16
C ILE A 210 -0.91 -6.16 -10.03
N PHE A 211 -0.72 -5.25 -9.08
CA PHE A 211 -1.71 -4.99 -8.05
C PHE A 211 -2.70 -3.94 -8.54
N VAL A 212 -3.99 -4.23 -8.35
CA VAL A 212 -5.09 -3.29 -8.60
C VAL A 212 -6.02 -3.34 -7.41
N GLY A 213 -6.04 -2.28 -6.60
CA GLY A 213 -6.85 -2.27 -5.40
C GLY A 213 -6.96 -0.95 -4.67
N LYS A 214 -7.94 -0.87 -3.76
CA LYS A 214 -8.11 0.30 -2.88
C LYS A 214 -6.88 0.55 -2.01
N ALA A 215 -6.64 1.82 -1.68
CA ALA A 215 -5.52 2.26 -0.86
C ALA A 215 -5.51 1.60 0.53
N GLU A 216 -6.67 1.39 1.14
CA GLU A 216 -6.80 0.72 2.44
C GLU A 216 -6.28 -0.71 2.37
N ARG A 217 -6.67 -1.45 1.31
CA ARG A 217 -6.26 -2.84 1.11
C ARG A 217 -4.77 -2.94 0.84
N LEU A 218 -4.22 -1.99 0.08
CA LEU A 218 -2.79 -1.91 -0.16
C LEU A 218 -2.01 -1.71 1.15
N ARG A 219 -2.46 -0.80 2.03
CA ARG A 219 -1.81 -0.56 3.34
C ARG A 219 -1.75 -1.83 4.20
N VAL A 220 -2.81 -2.64 4.18
CA VAL A 220 -2.85 -3.93 4.88
C VAL A 220 -1.84 -4.91 4.26
N LEU A 221 -1.83 -5.07 2.93
CA LEU A 221 -0.86 -5.94 2.24
C LEU A 221 0.60 -5.55 2.54
N VAL A 222 0.90 -4.25 2.54
CA VAL A 222 2.22 -3.74 2.90
C VAL A 222 2.58 -4.11 4.34
N LYS A 223 1.65 -3.97 5.29
CA LYS A 223 1.89 -4.34 6.71
C LYS A 223 2.22 -5.82 6.86
N ILE A 224 1.45 -6.70 6.21
CA ILE A 224 1.67 -8.17 6.22
C ILE A 224 3.08 -8.48 5.71
N MET A 225 3.40 -8.00 4.49
CA MET A 225 4.69 -8.31 3.86
C MET A 225 5.87 -7.71 4.61
N CYS A 226 5.76 -6.51 5.17
CA CYS A 226 6.82 -5.91 5.98
C CYS A 226 7.04 -6.64 7.30
N SER A 227 5.98 -7.16 7.93
CA SER A 227 6.08 -7.97 9.15
C SER A 227 6.78 -9.29 8.85
N ALA A 228 6.39 -9.96 7.76
CA ALA A 228 7.05 -11.16 7.26
C ALA A 228 8.53 -10.91 6.91
N ALA A 229 8.85 -9.79 6.25
CA ALA A 229 10.23 -9.41 5.94
C ALA A 229 11.06 -9.18 7.22
N LYS A 230 10.48 -8.54 8.23
CA LYS A 230 11.13 -8.33 9.53
C LYS A 230 11.45 -9.66 10.22
N LYS A 231 10.49 -10.61 10.24
CA LYS A 231 10.72 -11.95 10.81
C LYS A 231 11.81 -12.71 10.06
N CYS A 232 11.72 -12.76 8.72
CA CYS A 232 12.73 -13.40 7.88
C CYS A 232 14.14 -12.87 8.14
N MET A 233 14.30 -11.55 8.28
CA MET A 233 15.62 -10.96 8.55
C MET A 233 16.11 -11.25 9.97
N LYS A 234 15.20 -11.30 10.96
CA LYS A 234 15.51 -11.68 12.34
C LYS A 234 16.04 -13.12 12.41
N GLU A 235 15.34 -14.08 11.80
CA GLU A 235 15.76 -15.49 11.74
C GLU A 235 17.14 -15.64 11.09
N LYS A 236 17.43 -14.84 10.05
CA LYS A 236 18.72 -14.85 9.36
C LYS A 236 19.81 -14.01 10.03
N LYS A 237 19.53 -13.40 11.20
CA LYS A 237 20.44 -12.50 11.92
C LYS A 237 20.96 -11.34 11.04
N LEU A 238 20.08 -10.77 10.21
CA LEU A 238 20.38 -9.65 9.32
C LEU A 238 19.51 -8.43 9.65
N HIS A 239 20.05 -7.23 9.40
CA HIS A 239 19.26 -6.00 9.54
C HIS A 239 18.34 -5.78 8.33
N LEU A 240 17.09 -5.41 8.59
CA LEU A 240 16.15 -5.00 7.55
C LEU A 240 16.45 -3.56 7.11
N GLY A 241 16.77 -3.37 5.83
CA GLY A 241 17.06 -2.06 5.26
C GLY A 241 15.90 -1.07 5.45
N PRO A 242 16.17 0.24 5.63
CA PRO A 242 15.14 1.26 5.87
C PRO A 242 14.04 1.28 4.80
N TRP A 243 14.40 1.03 3.55
CA TRP A 243 13.47 1.01 2.40
C TRP A 243 12.52 -0.19 2.36
N ARG A 244 12.72 -1.19 3.24
CA ARG A 244 11.81 -2.34 3.40
C ARG A 244 10.97 -2.25 4.66
N LYS A 245 11.20 -1.25 5.51
CA LYS A 245 10.37 -0.99 6.69
C LYS A 245 8.99 -0.50 6.24
N GLN A 246 7.98 -0.81 7.07
CA GLN A 246 6.58 -0.52 6.78
C GLN A 246 6.33 0.95 6.42
N LYS A 247 6.85 1.90 7.21
CA LYS A 247 6.62 3.35 6.96
C LYS A 247 7.16 3.79 5.59
N TYR A 248 8.34 3.31 5.18
CA TYR A 248 8.89 3.63 3.86
C TYR A 248 8.05 3.02 2.74
N MET A 249 7.64 1.76 2.92
CA MET A 249 6.83 1.07 1.92
C MET A 249 5.46 1.71 1.77
N GLN A 250 4.80 2.12 2.85
CA GLN A 250 3.52 2.85 2.79
C GLN A 250 3.66 4.21 2.08
N ALA A 251 4.74 4.94 2.36
CA ALA A 251 5.01 6.25 1.75
C ALA A 251 5.07 6.21 0.20
N LYS A 252 5.39 5.06 -0.41
CA LYS A 252 5.37 4.89 -1.88
C LYS A 252 4.01 5.22 -2.50
N TRP A 253 2.92 4.97 -1.77
CA TRP A 253 1.56 5.11 -2.28
C TRP A 253 0.68 6.10 -1.51
N ASP A 254 1.22 6.76 -0.47
CA ASP A 254 0.52 7.79 0.31
C ASP A 254 0.56 9.19 -0.34
N GLY A 255 1.32 9.37 -1.42
CA GLY A 255 1.50 10.65 -2.10
C GLY A 255 0.21 11.20 -2.71
N LYS A 256 0.03 12.53 -2.64
CA LYS A 256 -0.99 13.22 -3.41
C LYS A 256 -0.59 13.20 -4.89
N CYS A 257 -1.54 12.86 -5.75
CA CYS A 257 -1.31 12.92 -7.18
C CYS A 257 -1.23 14.38 -7.62
N ASP A 258 -0.09 14.81 -8.15
CA ASP A 258 0.02 16.11 -8.81
C ASP A 258 -0.76 16.05 -10.13
N ARG A 259 -1.97 16.60 -10.14
CA ARG A 259 -2.87 16.65 -11.31
C ARG A 259 -2.32 17.45 -12.51
N SER A 260 -1.11 17.99 -12.40
CA SER A 260 -0.54 18.98 -13.30
C SER A 260 -0.09 18.44 -14.68
N ILE A 261 -0.54 17.26 -15.11
CA ILE A 261 -0.17 16.69 -16.42
C ILE A 261 -1.36 16.58 -17.38
N LEU A 262 -2.60 16.80 -16.93
CA LEU A 262 -3.79 16.71 -17.79
C LEU A 262 -4.77 17.87 -17.52
N GLU A 263 -4.36 19.12 -17.75
CA GLU A 263 -5.35 20.12 -18.15
C GLU A 263 -5.57 19.97 -19.66
N PRO A 264 -6.81 19.77 -20.13
CA PRO A 264 -7.13 20.01 -21.52
C PRO A 264 -6.75 21.45 -21.82
N ILE A 265 -5.93 21.67 -22.86
CA ILE A 265 -5.64 23.00 -23.37
C ILE A 265 -6.97 23.57 -23.89
N LEU A 266 -7.75 24.20 -23.03
CA LEU A 266 -8.77 25.12 -23.47
C LEU A 266 -8.01 26.32 -24.07
N PRO A 267 -8.29 26.73 -25.31
CA PRO A 267 -7.62 27.87 -25.91
C PRO A 267 -7.94 29.10 -25.05
N LYS A 268 -6.93 29.54 -24.31
CA LYS A 268 -6.98 30.75 -23.50
C LYS A 268 -7.13 31.92 -24.47
N VAL A 269 -8.36 32.41 -24.61
CA VAL A 269 -8.65 33.63 -25.38
C VAL A 269 -7.81 34.74 -24.76
N TYR A 270 -6.79 35.17 -25.50
CA TYR A 270 -5.94 36.28 -25.13
C TYR A 270 -6.78 37.56 -25.19
N SER A 271 -7.24 38.00 -24.02
CA SER A 271 -7.69 39.38 -23.85
C SER A 271 -6.46 40.27 -23.95
N THR A 272 -6.38 41.03 -25.05
CA THR A 272 -5.36 42.05 -25.31
C THR A 272 -5.39 43.11 -24.21
N SER A 273 -4.52 42.97 -23.21
CA SER A 273 -4.21 44.05 -22.27
C SER A 273 -2.91 44.72 -22.70
N ARG A 274 -2.98 46.05 -22.72
CA ARG A 274 -2.04 46.98 -23.35
C ARG A 274 -0.65 46.91 -22.72
N ALA A 275 0.38 46.97 -23.56
CA ALA A 275 1.77 47.11 -23.15
C ALA A 275 1.97 48.43 -22.36
N ILE A 276 2.40 48.31 -21.11
CA ILE A 276 2.91 49.44 -20.31
C ILE A 276 4.35 49.67 -20.76
N ARG A 277 4.61 50.85 -21.35
CA ARG A 277 5.96 51.28 -21.74
C ARG A 277 6.78 51.59 -20.48
N PRO A 278 8.07 51.21 -20.41
CA PRO A 278 8.95 51.64 -19.34
C PRO A 278 9.31 53.13 -19.51
N LYS A 279 9.19 53.91 -18.44
CA LYS A 279 9.72 55.27 -18.37
C LYS A 279 11.24 55.21 -18.13
N ALA A 280 12.01 55.82 -19.01
CA ALA A 280 13.41 56.14 -18.76
C ALA A 280 13.51 57.23 -17.68
N SER A 281 14.30 56.99 -16.64
CA SER A 281 14.67 58.00 -15.65
C SER A 281 16.03 58.59 -16.03
N MET A 282 16.06 59.90 -16.24
CA MET A 282 17.27 60.69 -16.44
C MET A 282 17.75 61.27 -15.11
N LEU A 283 19.09 61.34 -14.95
CA LEU A 283 19.88 62.12 -13.98
C LEU A 283 19.78 61.64 -12.52
N THR A 284 20.87 61.55 -11.74
CA THR A 284 22.11 62.35 -11.70
C THR A 284 23.38 61.52 -11.69
#